data_AF-S7VPD1-F1
#
_entry.id   AF-S7VPD1-F1
#
_cell.length_a   1.000
_cell.length_b   1.000
_cell.length_c   1.000
_cell.angle_alpha   90.00
_cell.angle_beta   90.00
_cell.angle_gamma   90.00
#
_symmetry.space_group_name_H-M   'P 1'
#
loop_
_entity.id
_entity.type
_entity.pdbx_description
1 polymer ?
#
loop_
_entity_poly.entity_id
_entity_poly.type
_entity_poly.pdbx_seq_one_letter_code
_entity_poly.pdbx_strand_id
1 'polypeptide(L)'
;MLAFACQSNTKKKTITEESKKAVPEGVTFNKETLKRLGASGDNWCLTWTADGSQMVSMCDGNWLDQKNYASQIHNHLYRIKGGPENFEREDLPNYPEFSGKEGSWFGYGIVAVNGTIYSAVSKTPGSAWSGPFTGVKLLKSTDNGESWSRVDREGNELLLTAMDSMRNVVNEQEMFSLKEHGLPHQTQEAYPFSFFDFVQNGKDNSAAKDEYVYIYSPEGAAAHQLTLARVPHDKIDFRSEWQYFTKYDQNNEPQWSNKITDRGYVHTFPEKSSKDHYFGWYSWLPSVVWNEGLGLYIMVNGGTYGGHGMSNSDEDYYHSWMHTETGSLGFWYSENAYGPWTQFYYTDYWTVDDTKNRTYQPKLSPKWISEDGEKMNLIWSDAMKNDQGNSHSINYIWNQMEIEIKVK
;
A
#
# COMPACT_ATOMS: atom_id res chain seq x y z
N MET A 1 63.52 -10.08 -44.19
CA MET A 1 63.07 -9.99 -42.79
C MET A 1 62.18 -8.77 -42.68
N LEU A 2 60.85 -8.95 -42.73
CA LEU A 2 59.90 -7.90 -42.39
C LEU A 2 59.49 -8.10 -40.93
N ALA A 3 59.79 -7.13 -40.08
CA ALA A 3 59.31 -7.07 -38.71
C ALA A 3 57.97 -6.30 -38.67
N PHE A 4 56.89 -7.00 -38.33
CA PHE A 4 55.61 -6.41 -37.97
C PHE A 4 55.69 -5.88 -36.54
N ALA A 5 55.58 -4.57 -36.36
CA ALA A 5 55.38 -3.94 -35.06
C ALA A 5 53.87 -3.90 -34.76
N CYS A 6 53.42 -4.67 -33.78
CA CYS A 6 52.05 -4.66 -33.28
C CYS A 6 51.95 -3.58 -32.18
N GLN A 7 51.37 -2.42 -32.49
CA GLN A 7 51.02 -1.43 -31.48
C GLN A 7 49.68 -1.81 -30.86
N SER A 8 49.70 -2.23 -29.59
CA SER A 8 48.50 -2.46 -28.79
C SER A 8 48.01 -1.12 -28.23
N ASN A 9 46.90 -0.62 -28.78
CA ASN A 9 46.16 0.52 -28.22
C ASN A 9 45.22 0.01 -27.12
N THR A 10 45.74 -0.12 -25.89
CA THR A 10 44.90 -0.28 -24.70
C THR A 10 44.37 1.10 -24.28
N LYS A 11 43.18 1.46 -24.78
CA LYS A 11 42.36 2.53 -24.18
C LYS A 11 42.10 2.16 -22.72
N LYS A 12 42.77 2.84 -21.80
CA LYS A 12 42.41 2.87 -20.38
C LYS A 12 40.96 3.36 -20.30
N LYS A 13 40.06 2.47 -19.90
CA LYS A 13 38.69 2.78 -19.52
C LYS A 13 38.82 3.70 -18.29
N THR A 14 38.48 4.97 -18.49
CA THR A 14 38.42 5.96 -17.42
C THR A 14 37.50 5.41 -16.33
N ILE A 15 38.02 5.32 -15.12
CA ILE A 15 37.23 5.04 -13.92
C ILE A 15 36.21 6.17 -13.85
N THR A 16 34.94 5.83 -14.07
CA THR A 16 33.81 6.72 -13.89
C THR A 16 33.87 7.25 -12.47
N GLU A 17 33.81 8.58 -12.32
CA GLU A 17 33.52 9.24 -11.05
C GLU A 17 32.34 8.51 -10.41
N GLU A 18 32.51 8.07 -9.15
CA GLU A 18 31.37 7.67 -8.33
C GLU A 18 30.42 8.87 -8.29
N SER A 19 29.34 8.81 -9.08
CA SER A 19 28.27 9.78 -8.97
C SER A 19 27.82 9.76 -7.52
N LYS A 20 27.93 10.88 -6.81
CA LYS A 20 27.37 11.00 -5.46
C LYS A 20 25.93 10.52 -5.53
N LYS A 21 25.61 9.51 -4.73
CA LYS A 21 24.26 8.96 -4.65
C LYS A 21 23.34 10.07 -4.16
N ALA A 22 22.30 10.38 -4.93
CA ALA A 22 21.33 11.40 -4.56
C ALA A 22 20.69 11.04 -3.21
N VAL A 23 20.72 11.97 -2.26
CA VAL A 23 20.14 11.76 -0.93
C VAL A 23 18.88 12.62 -0.78
N PRO A 24 17.68 12.01 -0.65
CA PRO A 24 16.45 12.74 -0.37
C PRO A 24 16.55 13.54 0.93
N GLU A 25 16.17 14.81 0.90
CA GLU A 25 16.19 15.71 2.06
C GLU A 25 14.90 16.51 2.27
N GLY A 26 13.96 16.44 1.32
CA GLY A 26 12.70 17.15 1.41
C GLY A 26 11.75 16.77 0.27
N VAL A 27 10.54 17.32 0.34
CA VAL A 27 9.52 17.14 -0.70
C VAL A 27 8.84 18.48 -0.97
N THR A 28 8.60 18.77 -2.25
CA THR A 28 7.74 19.88 -2.69
C THR A 28 6.45 19.31 -3.24
N PHE A 29 5.33 19.94 -2.87
CA PHE A 29 3.99 19.55 -3.33
C PHE A 29 3.53 20.53 -4.40
N ASN A 30 3.40 20.05 -5.64
CA ASN A 30 3.08 20.89 -6.80
C ASN A 30 1.56 21.06 -6.90
N LYS A 31 0.97 21.88 -6.02
CA LYS A 31 -0.48 22.06 -5.86
C LYS A 31 -1.16 22.56 -7.14
N GLU A 32 -0.44 23.21 -8.03
CA GLU A 32 -0.92 23.61 -9.36
C GLU A 32 -1.26 22.41 -10.27
N THR A 33 -0.74 21.22 -9.95
CA THR A 33 -1.04 19.96 -10.66
C THR A 33 -2.14 19.15 -9.97
N LEU A 34 -2.78 19.70 -8.92
CA LEU A 34 -3.82 19.04 -8.15
C LEU A 34 -4.97 18.60 -9.05
N LYS A 35 -5.27 17.31 -9.04
CA LYS A 35 -6.38 16.69 -9.77
C LYS A 35 -7.27 15.90 -8.85
N ARG A 36 -8.57 16.03 -9.11
CA ARG A 36 -9.65 15.32 -8.44
C ARG A 36 -10.53 14.68 -9.49
N LEU A 37 -10.66 13.36 -9.45
CA LEU A 37 -11.20 12.59 -10.57
C LEU A 37 -12.20 11.54 -10.10
N GLY A 38 -13.31 11.43 -10.82
CA GLY A 38 -14.34 10.42 -10.61
C GLY A 38 -15.42 10.82 -9.62
N ALA A 39 -16.17 9.83 -9.13
CA ALA A 39 -17.39 10.03 -8.35
C ALA A 39 -17.24 9.75 -6.86
N SER A 40 -16.78 8.54 -6.47
CA SER A 40 -16.48 8.25 -5.06
C SER A 40 -15.47 7.12 -4.86
N GLY A 41 -14.76 7.13 -3.72
CA GLY A 41 -13.93 6.03 -3.22
C GLY A 41 -12.66 6.48 -2.48
N ASP A 42 -11.95 5.53 -1.88
CA ASP A 42 -10.73 5.77 -1.13
C ASP A 42 -9.67 4.64 -1.17
N ASN A 43 -8.56 4.86 -0.45
CA ASN A 43 -7.41 4.00 -0.16
C ASN A 43 -6.47 3.67 -1.34
N TRP A 44 -7.00 3.56 -2.56
CA TRP A 44 -6.27 3.67 -3.83
C TRP A 44 -4.95 2.88 -3.96
N CYS A 45 -4.83 1.69 -3.36
CA CYS A 45 -3.62 0.86 -3.49
C CYS A 45 -3.46 0.40 -4.94
N LEU A 46 -2.24 0.35 -5.49
CA LEU A 46 -2.05 0.17 -6.93
C LEU A 46 -0.76 -0.54 -7.32
N THR A 47 -0.80 -1.23 -8.46
CA THR A 47 0.32 -1.96 -9.07
C THR A 47 0.51 -1.61 -10.54
N TRP A 48 1.72 -1.81 -11.07
CA TRP A 48 2.06 -1.67 -12.49
C TRP A 48 2.08 -3.04 -13.17
N THR A 49 1.14 -3.31 -14.07
CA THR A 49 0.94 -4.62 -14.70
C THR A 49 1.83 -4.85 -15.94
N ALA A 50 1.95 -6.12 -16.35
CA ALA A 50 2.75 -6.55 -17.50
C ALA A 50 2.35 -5.92 -18.85
N ASP A 51 1.07 -5.56 -19.02
CA ASP A 51 0.58 -4.86 -20.22
C ASP A 51 0.94 -3.36 -20.23
N GLY A 52 1.54 -2.85 -19.15
CA GLY A 52 1.94 -1.45 -19.00
C GLY A 52 0.84 -0.54 -18.44
N SER A 53 -0.37 -1.06 -18.17
CA SER A 53 -1.39 -0.35 -17.41
C SER A 53 -1.08 -0.35 -15.90
N GLN A 54 -1.84 0.39 -15.11
CA GLN A 54 -1.88 0.19 -13.66
C GLN A 54 -3.21 -0.42 -13.28
N MET A 55 -3.22 -1.24 -12.24
CA MET A 55 -4.46 -1.71 -11.61
C MET A 55 -4.54 -1.12 -10.21
N VAL A 56 -5.71 -0.57 -9.87
CA VAL A 56 -5.95 0.12 -8.60
C VAL A 56 -7.10 -0.53 -7.86
N SER A 57 -6.91 -0.72 -6.55
CA SER A 57 -7.95 -1.09 -5.59
C SER A 57 -8.61 0.16 -5.03
N MET A 58 -9.94 0.20 -5.07
CA MET A 58 -10.76 1.27 -4.53
C MET A 58 -11.63 0.71 -3.41
N CYS A 59 -11.68 1.40 -2.29
CA CYS A 59 -12.57 1.07 -1.18
C CYS A 59 -13.76 2.04 -1.08
N ASP A 60 -14.89 1.52 -0.56
CA ASP A 60 -16.10 2.25 -0.19
C ASP A 60 -16.61 3.30 -1.22
N GLY A 61 -16.69 2.94 -2.50
CA GLY A 61 -17.05 3.92 -3.54
C GLY A 61 -17.53 3.34 -4.85
N ASN A 62 -17.56 4.17 -5.88
CA ASN A 62 -17.93 3.81 -7.24
C ASN A 62 -17.27 4.80 -8.18
N TRP A 63 -16.00 4.55 -8.52
CA TRP A 63 -15.15 5.57 -9.14
C TRP A 63 -15.65 6.04 -10.52
N LEU A 64 -16.36 5.15 -11.21
CA LEU A 64 -16.93 5.35 -12.55
C LEU A 64 -18.43 5.70 -12.55
N ASP A 65 -19.06 5.92 -11.38
CA ASP A 65 -20.51 6.22 -11.26
C ASP A 65 -21.42 5.22 -11.99
N GLN A 66 -21.09 3.93 -11.86
CA GLN A 66 -21.80 2.87 -12.57
C GLN A 66 -23.14 2.57 -11.87
N LYS A 67 -24.21 2.35 -12.65
CA LYS A 67 -25.58 2.19 -12.13
C LYS A 67 -26.00 0.74 -11.88
N ASN A 68 -25.13 -0.23 -12.16
CA ASN A 68 -25.40 -1.66 -12.10
C ASN A 68 -25.23 -2.25 -10.69
N TYR A 69 -24.73 -1.50 -9.72
CA TYR A 69 -24.56 -1.98 -8.35
C TYR A 69 -25.82 -1.75 -7.52
N ALA A 70 -26.36 -2.84 -6.95
CA ALA A 70 -27.55 -2.79 -6.11
C ALA A 70 -27.29 -2.28 -4.69
N SER A 71 -26.01 -2.21 -4.28
CA SER A 71 -25.60 -1.81 -2.94
C SER A 71 -24.22 -1.14 -2.97
N GLN A 72 -23.83 -0.51 -1.85
CA GLN A 72 -22.51 0.09 -1.70
C GLN A 72 -21.42 -0.95 -1.93
N ILE A 73 -20.44 -0.60 -2.76
CA ILE A 73 -19.24 -1.40 -3.02
C ILE A 73 -18.24 -1.08 -1.92
N HIS A 74 -17.76 -2.10 -1.23
CA HIS A 74 -16.71 -1.96 -0.22
C HIS A 74 -15.31 -2.08 -0.82
N ASN A 75 -15.16 -2.88 -1.87
CA ASN A 75 -13.92 -2.96 -2.63
C ASN A 75 -14.17 -3.33 -4.10
N HIS A 76 -13.45 -2.68 -5.02
CA HIS A 76 -13.42 -3.03 -6.44
C HIS A 76 -12.11 -2.62 -7.09
N LEU A 77 -11.77 -3.27 -8.21
CA LEU A 77 -10.58 -2.92 -8.98
C LEU A 77 -10.95 -2.10 -10.23
N TYR A 78 -10.07 -1.18 -10.58
CA TYR A 78 -10.12 -0.46 -11.86
C TYR A 78 -8.78 -0.55 -12.56
N ARG A 79 -8.79 -0.40 -13.88
CA ARG A 79 -7.58 -0.28 -14.70
C ARG A 79 -7.35 1.18 -15.09
N ILE A 80 -6.10 1.61 -15.03
CA ILE A 80 -5.63 2.93 -15.42
C ILE A 80 -4.69 2.79 -16.62
N LYS A 81 -5.02 3.46 -17.74
CA LYS A 81 -4.18 3.50 -18.95
C LYS A 81 -3.71 4.93 -19.22
N GLY A 82 -2.42 5.10 -19.51
CA GLY A 82 -1.83 6.42 -19.78
C GLY A 82 -0.95 6.96 -18.66
N GLY A 83 -0.65 8.26 -18.76
CA GLY A 83 0.19 9.02 -17.83
C GLY A 83 -0.63 9.81 -16.82
N PRO A 84 0.02 10.44 -15.81
CA PRO A 84 -0.65 11.14 -14.72
C PRO A 84 -1.50 12.31 -15.20
N GLU A 85 -1.24 12.82 -16.41
CA GLU A 85 -1.92 14.00 -16.93
C GLU A 85 -3.30 13.73 -17.53
N ASN A 86 -3.48 12.57 -18.17
CA ASN A 86 -4.59 12.30 -19.08
C ASN A 86 -4.97 10.81 -19.13
N PHE A 87 -4.86 10.10 -18.00
CA PHE A 87 -5.17 8.68 -17.98
C PHE A 87 -6.65 8.37 -18.18
N GLU A 88 -6.92 7.23 -18.81
CA GLU A 88 -8.23 6.59 -18.91
C GLU A 88 -8.44 5.63 -17.74
N ARG A 89 -9.70 5.42 -17.37
CA ARG A 89 -10.15 4.55 -16.29
C ARG A 89 -11.12 3.52 -16.86
N GLU A 90 -10.85 2.25 -16.63
CA GLU A 90 -11.66 1.14 -17.12
C GLU A 90 -12.12 0.26 -15.95
N ASP A 91 -13.34 -0.26 -16.06
CA ASP A 91 -13.91 -1.21 -15.12
C ASP A 91 -13.24 -2.60 -15.27
N LEU A 92 -13.26 -3.38 -14.18
CA LEU A 92 -12.90 -4.81 -14.14
C LEU A 92 -14.11 -5.64 -13.70
N PRO A 93 -15.06 -5.93 -14.61
CA PRO A 93 -16.38 -6.46 -14.25
C PRO A 93 -16.34 -7.89 -13.69
N ASN A 94 -15.24 -8.63 -13.91
CA ASN A 94 -15.09 -10.00 -13.43
C ASN A 94 -14.41 -10.10 -12.06
N TYR A 95 -13.98 -8.99 -11.48
CA TYR A 95 -13.48 -8.96 -10.11
C TYR A 95 -14.59 -9.34 -9.12
N PRO A 96 -14.32 -10.11 -8.04
CA PRO A 96 -15.30 -10.44 -7.01
C PRO A 96 -16.04 -9.21 -6.46
N GLU A 97 -17.36 -9.21 -6.53
CA GLU A 97 -18.18 -8.07 -6.12
C GLU A 97 -18.36 -8.05 -4.60
N PHE A 98 -17.50 -7.31 -3.91
CA PHE A 98 -17.61 -7.07 -2.48
C PHE A 98 -18.54 -5.88 -2.20
N SER A 99 -19.84 -6.13 -2.26
CA SER A 99 -20.88 -5.12 -2.04
C SER A 99 -21.88 -5.50 -0.95
N GLY A 100 -22.47 -4.49 -0.32
CA GLY A 100 -23.53 -4.64 0.66
C GLY A 100 -23.08 -5.29 1.97
N LYS A 101 -24.07 -5.64 2.81
CA LYS A 101 -23.84 -6.06 4.21
C LYS A 101 -22.87 -7.25 4.34
N GLU A 102 -23.00 -8.26 3.48
CA GLU A 102 -22.11 -9.43 3.48
C GLU A 102 -20.73 -9.11 2.90
N GLY A 103 -20.65 -8.10 2.02
CA GLY A 103 -19.48 -7.71 1.26
C GLY A 103 -18.50 -6.82 2.02
N SER A 104 -18.55 -6.73 3.35
CA SER A 104 -17.65 -5.89 4.15
C SER A 104 -16.19 -6.40 4.13
N TRP A 105 -15.53 -6.16 2.99
CA TRP A 105 -14.18 -6.53 2.60
C TRP A 105 -13.50 -5.33 1.94
N PHE A 106 -12.24 -5.09 2.28
CA PHE A 106 -11.53 -3.86 1.90
C PHE A 106 -10.18 -4.19 1.26
N GLY A 107 -9.92 -3.65 0.08
CA GLY A 107 -8.73 -3.96 -0.71
C GLY A 107 -7.57 -3.02 -0.42
N TYR A 108 -6.56 -3.54 0.26
CA TYR A 108 -5.36 -2.79 0.66
C TYR A 108 -4.06 -3.29 0.03
N GLY A 109 -4.01 -4.54 -0.43
CA GLY A 109 -2.82 -5.08 -1.06
C GLY A 109 -3.08 -5.41 -2.53
N ILE A 110 -2.24 -4.91 -3.43
CA ILE A 110 -2.25 -5.35 -4.83
C ILE A 110 -0.83 -5.37 -5.40
N VAL A 111 -0.47 -6.40 -6.16
CA VAL A 111 0.83 -6.49 -6.83
C VAL A 111 0.72 -7.29 -8.13
N ALA A 112 1.56 -6.96 -9.10
CA ALA A 112 1.74 -7.73 -10.33
C ALA A 112 3.16 -8.30 -10.33
N VAL A 113 3.29 -9.61 -10.49
CA VAL A 113 4.55 -10.35 -10.42
C VAL A 113 4.54 -11.42 -11.49
N ASN A 114 5.48 -11.35 -12.44
CA ASN A 114 5.66 -12.34 -13.50
C ASN A 114 4.35 -12.67 -14.26
N GLY A 115 3.56 -11.65 -14.61
CA GLY A 115 2.30 -11.77 -15.32
C GLY A 115 1.11 -12.19 -14.46
N THR A 116 1.30 -12.43 -13.16
CA THR A 116 0.23 -12.75 -12.21
C THR A 116 -0.11 -11.53 -11.36
N ILE A 117 -1.40 -11.23 -11.21
CA ILE A 117 -1.89 -10.16 -10.35
C ILE A 117 -2.45 -10.78 -9.07
N TYR A 118 -2.02 -10.25 -7.94
CA TYR A 118 -2.54 -10.60 -6.62
C TYR A 118 -3.30 -9.42 -6.03
N SER A 119 -4.46 -9.66 -5.44
CA SER A 119 -5.26 -8.68 -4.71
C SER A 119 -5.64 -9.25 -3.33
N ALA A 120 -5.22 -8.57 -2.27
CA ALA A 120 -5.50 -8.93 -0.89
C ALA A 120 -6.67 -8.10 -0.36
N VAL A 121 -7.74 -8.78 0.05
CA VAL A 121 -8.92 -8.14 0.64
C VAL A 121 -9.08 -8.52 2.11
N SER A 122 -9.10 -7.49 2.96
CA SER A 122 -9.19 -7.58 4.41
C SER A 122 -10.62 -7.70 4.89
N LYS A 123 -10.88 -8.62 5.82
CA LYS A 123 -12.21 -8.84 6.40
C LYS A 123 -12.39 -8.07 7.72
N THR A 124 -13.48 -7.31 7.82
CA THR A 124 -13.95 -6.71 9.09
C THR A 124 -14.51 -7.75 10.06
N PRO A 125 -14.52 -7.49 11.38
CA PRO A 125 -15.14 -8.40 12.34
C PRO A 125 -16.67 -8.50 12.18
N GLY A 126 -17.30 -7.50 11.54
CA GLY A 126 -18.74 -7.43 11.34
C GLY A 126 -19.17 -7.24 9.88
N SER A 127 -20.29 -6.55 9.71
CA SER A 127 -20.92 -6.27 8.41
C SER A 127 -20.81 -4.79 8.00
N ALA A 128 -19.87 -4.07 8.61
CA ALA A 128 -19.59 -2.67 8.37
C ALA A 128 -18.10 -2.44 8.59
N TRP A 129 -17.57 -1.36 8.01
CA TRP A 129 -16.19 -0.95 8.24
C TRP A 129 -15.94 -0.75 9.74
N SER A 130 -15.09 -1.59 10.31
CA SER A 130 -14.77 -1.63 11.73
C SER A 130 -13.47 -2.40 11.94
N GLY A 131 -12.70 -2.00 12.95
CA GLY A 131 -11.51 -2.70 13.37
C GLY A 131 -11.77 -3.64 14.54
N PRO A 132 -10.78 -4.50 14.87
CA PRO A 132 -9.64 -4.82 14.02
C PRO A 132 -10.02 -5.81 12.90
N PHE A 133 -9.40 -5.69 11.72
CA PHE A 133 -9.57 -6.69 10.68
C PHE A 133 -9.08 -8.06 11.12
N THR A 134 -9.81 -9.09 10.70
CA THR A 134 -9.65 -10.46 11.22
C THR A 134 -8.81 -11.36 10.32
N GLY A 135 -8.54 -10.97 9.08
CA GLY A 135 -7.81 -11.82 8.13
C GLY A 135 -7.94 -11.33 6.70
N VAL A 136 -7.32 -12.08 5.78
CA VAL A 136 -7.26 -11.72 4.35
C VAL A 136 -7.70 -12.90 3.47
N LYS A 137 -8.45 -12.57 2.42
CA LYS A 137 -8.58 -13.44 1.24
C LYS A 137 -7.61 -12.95 0.17
N LEU A 138 -6.73 -13.85 -0.29
CA LEU A 138 -5.81 -13.57 -1.37
C LEU A 138 -6.47 -13.97 -2.68
N LEU A 139 -6.65 -13.01 -3.58
CA LEU A 139 -7.18 -13.20 -4.91
C LEU A 139 -6.03 -13.19 -5.92
N LYS A 140 -6.17 -13.98 -6.97
CA LYS A 140 -5.15 -14.21 -7.99
C LYS A 140 -5.79 -14.17 -9.37
N SER A 141 -5.11 -13.53 -10.30
CA SER A 141 -5.43 -13.54 -11.73
C SER A 141 -4.17 -13.75 -12.55
N THR A 142 -4.21 -14.69 -13.49
CA THR A 142 -3.09 -15.02 -14.39
C THR A 142 -3.31 -14.57 -15.83
N ASP A 143 -4.44 -13.91 -16.08
CA ASP A 143 -4.91 -13.44 -17.39
C ASP A 143 -5.18 -11.93 -17.38
N ASN A 144 -4.37 -11.19 -16.61
CA ASN A 144 -4.43 -9.74 -16.50
C ASN A 144 -5.82 -9.23 -16.03
N GLY A 145 -6.43 -9.90 -15.05
CA GLY A 145 -7.67 -9.48 -14.41
C GLY A 145 -8.96 -9.89 -15.14
N GLU A 146 -8.88 -10.71 -16.19
CA GLU A 146 -10.05 -11.22 -16.91
C GLU A 146 -10.80 -12.30 -16.11
N SER A 147 -10.08 -13.15 -15.37
CA SER A 147 -10.64 -14.11 -14.42
C SER A 147 -9.89 -14.10 -13.10
N TRP A 148 -10.59 -14.54 -12.05
CA TRP A 148 -10.11 -14.50 -10.68
C TRP A 148 -10.33 -15.83 -9.98
N SER A 149 -9.33 -16.19 -9.19
CA SER A 149 -9.38 -17.26 -8.21
C SER A 149 -9.06 -16.68 -6.84
N ARG A 150 -9.53 -17.35 -5.79
CA ARG A 150 -9.02 -17.14 -4.43
C ARG A 150 -8.00 -18.25 -4.13
N VAL A 151 -7.01 -17.91 -3.33
CA VAL A 151 -5.97 -18.82 -2.89
C VAL A 151 -6.19 -19.11 -1.40
N ASP A 152 -6.33 -20.39 -1.05
CA ASP A 152 -6.40 -20.81 0.35
C ASP A 152 -5.01 -20.88 0.99
N ARG A 153 -4.95 -21.24 2.27
CA ARG A 153 -3.71 -21.24 3.04
C ARG A 153 -2.66 -22.21 2.47
N GLU A 154 -3.11 -23.33 1.92
CA GLU A 154 -2.27 -24.39 1.36
C GLU A 154 -1.81 -24.08 -0.07
N GLY A 155 -2.27 -22.97 -0.66
CA GLY A 155 -1.94 -22.56 -2.02
C GLY A 155 -2.83 -23.19 -3.10
N ASN A 156 -3.98 -23.75 -2.73
CA ASN A 156 -4.94 -24.22 -3.73
C ASN A 156 -5.63 -23.02 -4.37
N GLU A 157 -5.62 -23.03 -5.71
CA GLU A 157 -6.31 -22.04 -6.50
C GLU A 157 -7.77 -22.47 -6.73
N LEU A 158 -8.71 -21.66 -6.27
CA LEU A 158 -10.13 -21.97 -6.27
C LEU A 158 -10.87 -20.85 -7.01
N LEU A 159 -11.47 -21.19 -8.16
CA LEU A 159 -12.14 -20.23 -9.04
C LEU A 159 -13.17 -19.39 -8.27
N LEU A 160 -13.21 -18.09 -8.55
CA LEU A 160 -14.12 -17.16 -7.90
C LEU A 160 -14.67 -16.15 -8.91
N THR A 161 -15.89 -16.39 -9.38
CA THR A 161 -16.59 -15.44 -10.27
C THR A 161 -17.11 -14.22 -9.49
N ALA A 162 -17.39 -13.12 -10.19
CA ALA A 162 -17.83 -11.85 -9.60
C ALA A 162 -18.95 -12.00 -8.53
N MET A 163 -19.96 -12.82 -8.83
CA MET A 163 -21.16 -13.00 -7.97
C MET A 163 -21.20 -14.33 -7.22
N ASP A 164 -20.10 -15.07 -7.20
CA ASP A 164 -20.00 -16.34 -6.46
C ASP A 164 -20.22 -16.11 -4.95
N SER A 165 -21.06 -16.92 -4.30
CA SER A 165 -21.33 -16.80 -2.87
C SER A 165 -20.08 -17.05 -2.02
N MET A 166 -19.10 -17.82 -2.54
CA MET A 166 -17.84 -18.11 -1.86
C MET A 166 -16.98 -16.85 -1.64
N ARG A 167 -17.28 -15.73 -2.32
CA ARG A 167 -16.56 -14.46 -2.09
C ARG A 167 -16.71 -13.98 -0.64
N ASN A 168 -17.89 -14.21 -0.04
CA ASN A 168 -18.21 -13.76 1.33
C ASN A 168 -17.97 -14.82 2.41
N VAL A 169 -17.59 -16.05 2.05
CA VAL A 169 -17.34 -17.10 3.06
C VAL A 169 -16.04 -16.81 3.81
N VAL A 170 -16.12 -16.90 5.14
CA VAL A 170 -15.02 -16.69 6.11
C VAL A 170 -14.87 -17.93 6.97
N ASN A 171 -13.87 -18.76 6.66
CA ASN A 171 -13.44 -19.90 7.47
C ASN A 171 -11.99 -20.25 7.11
N GLU A 172 -11.40 -21.21 7.82
CA GLU A 172 -10.00 -21.63 7.63
C GLU A 172 -9.71 -22.23 6.26
N GLN A 173 -10.73 -22.76 5.55
CA GLN A 173 -10.57 -23.36 4.22
C GLN A 173 -10.59 -22.33 3.09
N GLU A 174 -11.16 -21.16 3.34
CA GLU A 174 -11.45 -20.15 2.32
C GLU A 174 -10.56 -18.91 2.44
N MET A 175 -9.97 -18.70 3.61
CA MET A 175 -9.11 -17.57 3.94
C MET A 175 -7.65 -17.93 3.72
N PHE A 176 -6.87 -16.96 3.23
CA PHE A 176 -5.42 -17.08 3.17
C PHE A 176 -4.79 -16.92 4.56
N SER A 177 -5.38 -16.05 5.37
CA SER A 177 -5.08 -15.90 6.80
C SER A 177 -6.35 -15.55 7.57
N LEU A 178 -6.51 -16.09 8.79
CA LEU A 178 -7.65 -15.80 9.65
C LEU A 178 -7.23 -15.85 11.12
N LYS A 179 -7.35 -14.71 11.80
CA LYS A 179 -7.14 -14.52 13.25
C LYS A 179 -5.83 -15.10 13.78
N GLU A 180 -4.75 -14.88 13.04
CA GLU A 180 -3.46 -15.50 13.33
C GLU A 180 -2.65 -14.67 14.33
N HIS A 181 -2.41 -15.23 15.53
CA HIS A 181 -1.44 -14.73 16.51
C HIS A 181 -1.61 -13.25 16.88
N GLY A 182 -2.86 -12.89 17.19
CA GLY A 182 -3.23 -11.54 17.61
C GLY A 182 -2.58 -11.12 18.93
N LEU A 183 -2.53 -9.81 19.14
CA LEU A 183 -2.11 -9.18 20.37
C LEU A 183 -3.23 -8.25 20.88
N PRO A 184 -3.39 -8.09 22.20
CA PRO A 184 -4.30 -7.09 22.73
C PRO A 184 -3.71 -5.68 22.56
N HIS A 185 -4.55 -4.70 22.19
CA HIS A 185 -4.21 -3.29 22.32
C HIS A 185 -4.39 -2.82 23.79
N GLN A 186 -5.63 -2.61 24.24
CA GLN A 186 -5.95 -2.55 25.68
C GLN A 186 -6.59 -3.86 26.13
N THR A 187 -7.70 -4.21 25.49
CA THR A 187 -8.45 -5.45 25.75
C THR A 187 -8.83 -6.17 24.47
N GLN A 188 -9.14 -5.41 23.42
CA GLN A 188 -9.48 -5.95 22.11
C GLN A 188 -8.24 -6.54 21.45
N GLU A 189 -8.33 -7.82 21.06
CA GLU A 189 -7.30 -8.51 20.28
C GLU A 189 -7.37 -8.07 18.82
N ALA A 190 -6.21 -7.74 18.24
CA ALA A 190 -6.02 -7.40 16.84
C ALA A 190 -4.94 -8.27 16.20
N TYR A 191 -5.08 -8.53 14.90
CA TYR A 191 -4.31 -9.55 14.19
C TYR A 191 -3.29 -8.93 13.24
N PRO A 192 -2.00 -9.31 13.30
CA PRO A 192 -0.99 -8.85 12.37
C PRO A 192 -1.27 -9.36 10.95
N PHE A 193 -0.81 -8.65 9.92
CA PHE A 193 -0.97 -9.05 8.52
C PHE A 193 -2.44 -9.31 8.09
N SER A 194 -3.42 -8.75 8.81
CA SER A 194 -4.81 -8.66 8.35
C SER A 194 -5.06 -7.41 7.50
N PHE A 195 -4.08 -6.51 7.45
CA PHE A 195 -4.09 -5.19 6.82
C PHE A 195 -2.70 -4.90 6.28
N PHE A 196 -2.47 -5.11 4.97
CA PHE A 196 -1.14 -4.98 4.38
C PHE A 196 -1.19 -4.50 2.93
N ASP A 197 -0.06 -3.96 2.46
CA ASP A 197 0.19 -3.62 1.07
C ASP A 197 1.57 -4.15 0.64
N PHE A 198 1.73 -4.34 -0.66
CA PHE A 198 2.94 -4.88 -1.27
C PHE A 198 3.93 -3.76 -1.62
N VAL A 199 5.22 -4.07 -1.48
CA VAL A 199 6.29 -3.25 -2.06
C VAL A 199 6.24 -3.37 -3.58
N GLN A 200 6.22 -2.23 -4.28
CA GLN A 200 6.17 -2.20 -5.74
C GLN A 200 7.57 -2.04 -6.35
N ASN A 201 8.00 -2.98 -7.17
CA ASN A 201 9.31 -2.95 -7.84
C ASN A 201 9.19 -2.70 -9.35
N GLY A 202 8.50 -1.62 -9.74
CA GLY A 202 8.29 -1.26 -11.14
C GLY A 202 7.32 -2.19 -11.87
N LYS A 203 7.40 -2.20 -13.21
CA LYS A 203 6.49 -2.95 -14.09
C LYS A 203 6.55 -4.43 -13.80
N ASP A 204 5.43 -5.04 -13.42
CA ASP A 204 5.30 -6.48 -13.20
C ASP A 204 6.37 -7.04 -12.23
N ASN A 205 6.77 -6.23 -11.25
CA ASN A 205 7.85 -6.51 -10.30
C ASN A 205 9.25 -6.73 -10.94
N SER A 206 9.44 -6.33 -12.20
CA SER A 206 10.67 -6.60 -12.96
C SER A 206 11.93 -5.88 -12.45
N ALA A 207 11.79 -4.84 -11.63
CA ALA A 207 12.92 -4.12 -11.04
C ALA A 207 13.27 -4.59 -9.61
N ALA A 208 12.71 -5.71 -9.16
CA ALA A 208 13.00 -6.28 -7.85
C ALA A 208 14.51 -6.50 -7.66
N LYS A 209 15.02 -6.14 -6.48
CA LYS A 209 16.46 -6.22 -6.16
C LYS A 209 16.90 -7.58 -5.66
N ASP A 210 15.96 -8.43 -5.32
CA ASP A 210 16.16 -9.81 -4.89
C ASP A 210 14.99 -10.69 -5.37
N GLU A 211 15.00 -11.95 -4.94
CA GLU A 211 14.01 -12.97 -5.32
C GLU A 211 12.70 -12.88 -4.52
N TYR A 212 12.53 -11.88 -3.66
CA TYR A 212 11.42 -11.81 -2.74
C TYR A 212 10.37 -10.77 -3.15
N VAL A 213 9.13 -11.07 -2.80
CA VAL A 213 8.04 -10.10 -2.70
C VAL A 213 7.87 -9.75 -1.23
N TYR A 214 7.71 -8.46 -0.94
CA TYR A 214 7.60 -7.92 0.42
C TYR A 214 6.21 -7.34 0.68
N ILE A 215 5.69 -7.56 1.87
CA ILE A 215 4.48 -6.89 2.38
C ILE A 215 4.76 -6.16 3.68
N TYR A 216 4.20 -4.97 3.80
CA TYR A 216 4.21 -4.18 5.02
C TYR A 216 2.83 -4.19 5.67
N SER A 217 2.79 -4.36 6.99
CA SER A 217 1.55 -4.37 7.75
C SER A 217 1.74 -3.63 9.08
N PRO A 218 0.92 -2.61 9.39
CA PRO A 218 0.85 -2.08 10.75
C PRO A 218 0.49 -3.20 11.74
N GLU A 219 1.12 -3.21 12.90
CA GLU A 219 0.67 -4.10 13.98
C GLU A 219 -0.73 -3.66 14.42
N GLY A 220 -1.75 -4.51 14.24
CA GLY A 220 -3.14 -4.12 14.48
C GLY A 220 -3.41 -3.66 15.92
N ALA A 221 -2.61 -4.15 16.87
CA ALA A 221 -2.67 -3.76 18.28
C ALA A 221 -1.92 -2.45 18.57
N ALA A 222 -1.01 -2.02 17.69
CA ALA A 222 -0.17 -0.84 17.86
C ALA A 222 0.28 -0.31 16.48
N ALA A 223 -0.61 0.37 15.76
CA ALA A 223 -0.44 0.66 14.33
C ALA A 223 0.80 1.48 14.01
N HIS A 224 1.36 2.21 14.99
CA HIS A 224 2.62 2.93 14.84
C HIS A 224 3.84 2.00 14.73
N GLN A 225 3.72 0.72 15.06
CA GLN A 225 4.75 -0.29 14.89
C GLN A 225 4.55 -1.03 13.56
N LEU A 226 5.57 -1.00 12.70
CA LEU A 226 5.49 -1.57 11.36
C LEU A 226 6.09 -2.96 11.32
N THR A 227 5.29 -3.96 10.95
CA THR A 227 5.75 -5.32 10.68
C THR A 227 6.04 -5.50 9.18
N LEU A 228 6.89 -6.48 8.87
CA LEU A 228 7.32 -6.81 7.50
C LEU A 228 7.36 -8.31 7.34
N ALA A 229 6.86 -8.78 6.19
CA ALA A 229 7.02 -10.16 5.76
C ALA A 229 7.49 -10.22 4.30
N ARG A 230 8.08 -11.34 3.93
CA ARG A 230 8.51 -11.61 2.55
C ARG A 230 8.26 -13.05 2.16
N VAL A 231 8.23 -13.30 0.86
CA VAL A 231 8.06 -14.64 0.29
C VAL A 231 8.81 -14.72 -1.05
N PRO A 232 9.43 -15.85 -1.41
CA PRO A 232 9.95 -16.02 -2.77
C PRO A 232 8.86 -15.70 -3.79
N HIS A 233 9.21 -15.00 -4.87
CA HIS A 233 8.24 -14.46 -5.82
C HIS A 233 7.40 -15.54 -6.53
N ASP A 234 7.83 -16.80 -6.52
CA ASP A 234 7.14 -17.97 -7.07
C ASP A 234 6.35 -18.77 -6.02
N LYS A 235 6.29 -18.26 -4.76
CA LYS A 235 5.65 -18.92 -3.61
C LYS A 235 4.60 -18.09 -2.89
N ILE A 236 4.17 -16.96 -3.45
CA ILE A 236 3.17 -16.05 -2.86
C ILE A 236 1.92 -16.79 -2.41
N ASP A 237 1.49 -17.78 -3.21
CA ASP A 237 0.30 -18.61 -3.00
C ASP A 237 0.35 -19.44 -1.71
N PHE A 238 1.53 -19.72 -1.17
CA PHE A 238 1.70 -20.68 -0.07
C PHE A 238 1.92 -19.95 1.25
N ARG A 239 0.91 -19.92 2.12
CA ARG A 239 0.99 -19.21 3.40
C ARG A 239 2.15 -19.68 4.29
N SER A 240 2.54 -20.95 4.18
CA SER A 240 3.66 -21.55 4.93
C SER A 240 5.05 -21.08 4.50
N GLU A 241 5.18 -20.49 3.31
CA GLU A 241 6.46 -20.04 2.74
C GLU A 241 6.82 -18.59 3.13
N TRP A 242 5.90 -17.89 3.77
CA TRP A 242 6.12 -16.51 4.22
C TRP A 242 7.07 -16.44 5.42
N GLN A 243 8.00 -15.50 5.33
CA GLN A 243 9.00 -15.21 6.35
C GLN A 243 8.74 -13.84 6.98
N TYR A 244 8.97 -13.72 8.28
CA TYR A 244 8.71 -12.52 9.07
C TYR A 244 10.01 -11.88 9.51
N PHE A 245 10.11 -10.57 9.31
CA PHE A 245 11.18 -9.80 9.90
C PHE A 245 11.11 -9.92 11.43
N THR A 246 12.26 -10.12 12.07
CA THR A 246 12.36 -10.25 13.53
C THR A 246 13.10 -9.05 14.14
N LYS A 247 14.30 -8.75 13.63
CA LYS A 247 15.14 -7.63 14.06
C LYS A 247 16.31 -7.46 13.09
N TYR A 248 17.04 -6.36 13.21
CA TYR A 248 18.40 -6.28 12.69
C TYR A 248 19.37 -6.93 13.68
N ASP A 249 20.41 -7.57 13.16
CA ASP A 249 21.52 -8.07 13.97
C ASP A 249 22.56 -6.96 14.28
N GLN A 250 23.66 -7.34 14.91
CA GLN A 250 24.76 -6.42 15.27
C GLN A 250 25.49 -5.80 14.05
N ASN A 251 25.29 -6.33 12.86
CA ASN A 251 25.85 -5.83 11.60
C ASN A 251 24.81 -5.03 10.79
N ASN A 252 23.63 -4.76 11.35
CA ASN A 252 22.47 -4.18 10.67
C ASN A 252 21.86 -5.05 9.55
N GLU A 253 22.08 -6.37 9.59
CA GLU A 253 21.48 -7.30 8.63
C GLU A 253 20.11 -7.78 9.11
N PRO A 254 19.07 -7.80 8.26
CA PRO A 254 17.73 -8.20 8.66
C PRO A 254 17.66 -9.71 8.94
N GLN A 255 17.08 -10.06 10.09
CA GLN A 255 16.87 -11.44 10.50
C GLN A 255 15.43 -11.87 10.24
N TRP A 256 15.25 -13.09 9.72
CA TRP A 256 13.96 -13.62 9.27
C TRP A 256 13.60 -14.92 9.98
N SER A 257 12.32 -15.12 10.29
CA SER A 257 11.78 -16.37 10.84
C SER A 257 10.57 -16.83 10.03
N ASN A 258 10.38 -18.14 9.91
CA ASN A 258 9.15 -18.71 9.32
C ASN A 258 8.00 -18.78 10.34
N LYS A 259 8.21 -18.29 11.58
CA LYS A 259 7.19 -18.24 12.62
C LYS A 259 6.73 -16.80 12.81
N ILE A 260 5.45 -16.55 12.53
CA ILE A 260 4.81 -15.24 12.73
C ILE A 260 4.83 -14.77 14.20
N THR A 261 4.97 -15.68 15.16
CA THR A 261 5.14 -15.35 16.59
C THR A 261 6.49 -14.70 16.90
N ASP A 262 7.48 -14.85 16.01
CA ASP A 262 8.81 -14.25 16.19
C ASP A 262 8.91 -12.87 15.53
N ARG A 263 7.82 -12.39 14.90
CA ARG A 263 7.80 -11.10 14.19
C ARG A 263 8.25 -9.97 15.11
N GLY A 264 9.00 -9.04 14.55
CA GLY A 264 9.32 -7.77 15.18
C GLY A 264 8.95 -6.61 14.29
N TYR A 265 9.50 -5.44 14.62
CA TYR A 265 9.14 -4.18 13.99
C TYR A 265 10.33 -3.63 13.20
N VAL A 266 10.14 -3.47 11.90
CA VAL A 266 11.16 -2.94 10.97
C VAL A 266 11.29 -1.42 11.08
N HIS A 267 10.23 -0.76 11.54
CA HIS A 267 10.18 0.67 11.77
C HIS A 267 9.13 1.02 12.84
N THR A 268 9.28 2.18 13.47
CA THR A 268 8.32 2.70 14.45
C THR A 268 8.03 4.16 14.11
N PHE A 269 6.77 4.44 13.77
CA PHE A 269 6.24 5.77 13.53
C PHE A 269 5.86 6.46 14.85
N PRO A 270 5.56 7.76 14.84
CA PRO A 270 4.99 8.43 16.02
C PRO A 270 3.69 7.76 16.46
N GLU A 271 3.61 7.42 17.75
CA GLU A 271 2.39 6.91 18.39
C GLU A 271 1.31 8.00 18.51
N LYS A 272 1.75 9.25 18.64
CA LYS A 272 0.92 10.43 18.84
C LYS A 272 1.53 11.66 18.16
N SER A 273 0.70 12.67 17.91
CA SER A 273 1.17 13.95 17.37
C SER A 273 1.82 14.85 18.41
N SER A 274 2.37 15.97 17.95
CA SER A 274 2.83 17.08 18.81
C SER A 274 1.74 17.68 19.72
N LYS A 275 0.44 17.41 19.45
CA LYS A 275 -0.69 17.81 20.31
C LYS A 275 -1.13 16.73 21.29
N ASP A 276 -0.37 15.65 21.42
CA ASP A 276 -0.71 14.51 22.30
C ASP A 276 -1.96 13.73 21.84
N HIS A 277 -2.29 13.80 20.53
CA HIS A 277 -3.41 13.06 19.96
C HIS A 277 -2.92 11.71 19.43
N TYR A 278 -3.56 10.62 19.86
CA TYR A 278 -3.23 9.27 19.40
C TYR A 278 -3.69 9.01 17.97
N PHE A 279 -2.90 8.24 17.22
CA PHE A 279 -3.32 7.64 15.95
C PHE A 279 -4.10 6.35 16.22
N GLY A 280 -5.18 6.10 15.47
CA GLY A 280 -6.00 4.89 15.63
C GLY A 280 -5.52 3.71 14.80
N TRP A 281 -6.21 2.58 14.91
CA TRP A 281 -5.85 1.31 14.28
C TRP A 281 -5.68 1.37 12.76
N TYR A 282 -6.47 2.22 12.12
CA TYR A 282 -6.49 2.43 10.68
C TYR A 282 -5.48 3.51 10.25
N SER A 283 -4.23 3.28 10.61
CA SER A 283 -3.13 4.22 10.37
C SER A 283 -1.93 3.49 9.82
N TRP A 284 -0.99 4.25 9.27
CA TRP A 284 0.38 3.81 9.03
C TRP A 284 0.54 2.63 8.06
N LEU A 285 -0.42 2.36 7.18
CA LEU A 285 -0.22 1.44 6.06
C LEU A 285 0.62 2.12 4.97
N PRO A 286 1.92 1.77 4.83
CA PRO A 286 2.80 2.49 3.92
C PRO A 286 2.55 2.09 2.47
N SER A 287 2.77 3.03 1.56
CA SER A 287 3.02 2.73 0.15
C SER A 287 4.51 2.83 -0.12
N VAL A 288 5.10 1.73 -0.57
CA VAL A 288 6.54 1.64 -0.85
C VAL A 288 6.76 1.31 -2.32
N VAL A 289 7.50 2.16 -3.01
CA VAL A 289 7.81 1.99 -4.44
C VAL A 289 9.31 2.09 -4.69
N TRP A 290 9.82 1.27 -5.60
CA TRP A 290 11.17 1.41 -6.13
C TRP A 290 11.23 2.61 -7.07
N ASN A 291 12.08 3.59 -6.73
CA ASN A 291 12.38 4.74 -7.56
C ASN A 291 13.71 4.48 -8.28
N GLU A 292 13.63 4.10 -9.55
CA GLU A 292 14.79 3.70 -10.34
C GLU A 292 15.76 4.85 -10.60
N GLY A 293 15.25 6.07 -10.85
CA GLY A 293 16.08 7.25 -11.11
C GLY A 293 16.95 7.64 -9.92
N LEU A 294 16.43 7.52 -8.69
CA LEU A 294 17.21 7.75 -7.47
C LEU A 294 18.00 6.51 -7.00
N GLY A 295 17.65 5.32 -7.49
CA GLY A 295 18.22 4.07 -6.98
C GLY A 295 17.86 3.82 -5.51
N LEU A 296 16.64 4.19 -5.10
CA LEU A 296 16.15 4.09 -3.72
C LEU A 296 14.71 3.59 -3.67
N TYR A 297 14.36 2.92 -2.58
CA TYR A 297 12.97 2.73 -2.19
C TYR A 297 12.45 3.99 -1.54
N ILE A 298 11.29 4.46 -1.98
CA ILE A 298 10.58 5.59 -1.37
C ILE A 298 9.31 5.07 -0.70
N MET A 299 9.16 5.39 0.57
CA MET A 299 7.96 5.14 1.35
C MET A 299 7.22 6.46 1.56
N VAL A 300 5.91 6.46 1.26
CA VAL A 300 4.98 7.46 1.80
C VAL A 300 4.06 6.78 2.81
N ASN A 301 3.77 7.46 3.91
CA ASN A 301 2.86 6.95 4.93
C ASN A 301 2.18 8.08 5.71
N GLY A 302 1.06 7.77 6.35
CA GLY A 302 0.31 8.73 7.16
C GLY A 302 -0.54 8.03 8.22
N GLY A 303 -0.67 8.67 9.37
CA GLY A 303 -1.52 8.25 10.46
C GLY A 303 -2.85 8.99 10.48
N THR A 304 -3.90 8.29 10.89
CA THR A 304 -5.25 8.82 11.05
C THR A 304 -5.58 8.89 12.54
N TYR A 305 -6.02 10.04 13.04
CA TYR A 305 -6.26 10.24 14.48
C TYR A 305 -7.41 9.37 15.01
N GLY A 306 -7.21 8.79 16.20
CA GLY A 306 -8.20 7.93 16.85
C GLY A 306 -9.46 8.71 17.24
N GLY A 307 -10.63 8.16 16.94
CA GLY A 307 -11.94 8.60 17.39
C GLY A 307 -12.19 10.10 17.61
N HIS A 308 -13.05 10.40 18.59
CA HIS A 308 -13.36 11.76 18.99
C HIS A 308 -12.53 12.22 20.19
N GLY A 309 -12.18 11.29 21.09
CA GLY A 309 -11.34 11.58 22.23
C GLY A 309 -9.86 11.59 21.90
N MET A 310 -9.45 11.07 20.73
CA MET A 310 -8.04 10.99 20.30
C MET A 310 -7.15 10.36 21.36
N SER A 311 -7.71 9.38 22.09
CA SER A 311 -7.06 8.63 23.16
C SER A 311 -6.61 7.25 22.69
N ASN A 312 -5.83 6.59 23.54
CA ASN A 312 -5.40 5.20 23.35
C ASN A 312 -6.41 4.17 23.91
N SER A 313 -7.68 4.54 24.08
CA SER A 313 -8.72 3.59 24.49
C SER A 313 -9.14 2.72 23.31
N ASP A 314 -9.59 1.48 23.53
CA ASP A 314 -10.11 0.62 22.44
C ASP A 314 -11.29 1.29 21.70
N GLU A 315 -12.09 2.11 22.40
CA GLU A 315 -13.21 2.84 21.79
C GLU A 315 -12.73 3.86 20.75
N ASP A 316 -11.82 4.76 21.12
CA ASP A 316 -11.25 5.72 20.16
C ASP A 316 -10.39 5.02 19.11
N TYR A 317 -9.68 3.97 19.51
CA TYR A 317 -8.69 3.31 18.68
C TYR A 317 -9.31 2.38 17.64
N TYR A 318 -10.47 1.73 17.86
CA TYR A 318 -11.09 0.78 16.91
C TYR A 318 -12.49 1.13 16.42
N HIS A 319 -13.29 1.83 17.23
CA HIS A 319 -14.75 1.87 17.04
C HIS A 319 -15.28 3.25 16.68
N SER A 320 -14.70 4.30 17.27
CA SER A 320 -15.08 5.67 16.99
C SER A 320 -14.54 6.17 15.64
N TRP A 321 -15.24 7.14 15.07
CA TRP A 321 -14.95 7.66 13.74
C TRP A 321 -13.59 8.37 13.68
N MET A 322 -12.71 7.88 12.80
CA MET A 322 -11.31 8.30 12.71
C MET A 322 -11.08 9.36 11.64
N HIS A 323 -11.71 10.55 11.68
CA HIS A 323 -11.26 11.72 10.89
C HIS A 323 -11.62 13.05 11.57
N THR A 324 -11.54 13.06 12.90
CA THR A 324 -11.76 14.28 13.71
C THR A 324 -10.83 15.40 13.23
N GLU A 325 -9.58 15.05 12.95
CA GLU A 325 -8.54 15.89 12.35
C GLU A 325 -8.07 15.34 11.01
N THR A 326 -7.37 16.17 10.24
CA THR A 326 -6.66 15.69 9.04
C THR A 326 -5.50 14.79 9.45
N GLY A 327 -5.18 13.77 8.64
CA GLY A 327 -4.10 12.84 8.94
C GLY A 327 -2.69 13.47 8.87
N SER A 328 -1.72 12.71 9.35
CA SER A 328 -0.29 13.03 9.18
C SER A 328 0.21 12.58 7.81
N LEU A 329 1.36 13.10 7.40
CA LEU A 329 2.06 12.69 6.18
C LEU A 329 3.56 12.68 6.41
N GLY A 330 4.20 11.58 6.05
CA GLY A 330 5.66 11.45 6.07
C GLY A 330 6.21 10.75 4.84
N PHE A 331 7.50 10.98 4.61
CA PHE A 331 8.27 10.31 3.57
C PHE A 331 9.60 9.79 4.14
N TRP A 332 9.94 8.57 3.73
CA TRP A 332 11.18 7.89 4.08
C TRP A 332 11.83 7.30 2.83
N TYR A 333 13.14 7.11 2.88
CA TYR A 333 13.87 6.35 1.86
C TYR A 333 14.71 5.23 2.47
N SER A 334 15.03 4.23 1.65
CA SER A 334 15.91 3.12 1.99
C SER A 334 16.62 2.61 0.74
N GLU A 335 17.80 2.01 0.91
CA GLU A 335 18.48 1.29 -0.17
C GLU A 335 17.87 -0.09 -0.44
N ASN A 336 17.20 -0.66 0.56
CA ASN A 336 16.56 -1.97 0.50
C ASN A 336 15.06 -1.89 0.72
N ALA A 337 14.32 -2.86 0.16
CA ALA A 337 12.87 -3.00 0.36
C ALA A 337 12.48 -3.17 1.83
N TYR A 338 13.42 -3.59 2.69
CA TYR A 338 13.24 -3.87 4.11
C TYR A 338 13.87 -2.82 5.05
N GLY A 339 14.24 -1.65 4.57
CA GLY A 339 14.92 -0.63 5.39
C GLY A 339 16.45 -0.87 5.55
N PRO A 340 17.09 -0.23 6.54
CA PRO A 340 16.50 0.71 7.50
C PRO A 340 15.98 1.99 6.82
N TRP A 341 14.89 2.53 7.35
CA TRP A 341 14.19 3.68 6.77
C TRP A 341 14.72 5.01 7.33
N THR A 342 15.08 5.94 6.44
CA THR A 342 15.51 7.29 6.79
C THR A 342 14.41 8.29 6.46
N GLN A 343 13.90 9.00 7.47
CA GLN A 343 12.89 10.04 7.29
C GLN A 343 13.51 11.28 6.65
N PHE A 344 12.87 11.83 5.61
CA PHE A 344 13.27 13.10 5.00
C PHE A 344 12.15 14.15 4.99
N TYR A 345 10.91 13.77 5.34
CA TYR A 345 9.81 14.69 5.56
C TYR A 345 8.80 14.11 6.55
N TYR A 346 8.22 14.95 7.41
CA TYR A 346 7.09 14.59 8.27
C TYR A 346 6.28 15.82 8.69
N THR A 347 4.95 15.67 8.74
CA THR A 347 4.05 16.61 9.40
C THR A 347 2.92 15.86 10.09
N ASP A 348 2.56 16.30 11.30
CA ASP A 348 1.44 15.74 12.08
C ASP A 348 0.08 15.96 11.41
N TYR A 349 -0.08 17.09 10.73
CA TYR A 349 -1.36 17.51 10.16
C TYR A 349 -1.11 17.98 8.73
N TRP A 350 -1.63 17.23 7.77
CA TRP A 350 -1.45 17.51 6.36
C TRP A 350 -2.78 17.92 5.71
N THR A 351 -2.83 19.15 5.20
CA THR A 351 -3.93 19.66 4.35
C THR A 351 -3.37 20.11 3.01
N VAL A 352 -4.18 20.11 1.97
CA VAL A 352 -3.74 20.40 0.60
C VAL A 352 -4.10 21.83 0.22
N ASP A 353 -5.37 22.10 -0.02
CA ASP A 353 -5.89 23.36 -0.52
C ASP A 353 -7.02 23.95 0.35
N ASP A 354 -7.56 23.16 1.29
CA ASP A 354 -8.54 23.62 2.27
C ASP A 354 -8.17 23.15 3.68
N THR A 355 -8.23 24.05 4.66
CA THR A 355 -8.04 23.74 6.08
C THR A 355 -9.02 22.69 6.63
N LYS A 356 -10.15 22.48 5.95
CA LYS A 356 -11.17 21.46 6.27
C LYS A 356 -10.83 20.08 5.71
N ASN A 357 -9.78 19.93 4.88
CA ASN A 357 -9.37 18.62 4.39
C ASN A 357 -9.23 17.63 5.56
N ARG A 358 -9.51 16.36 5.28
CA ARG A 358 -9.34 15.22 6.18
C ARG A 358 -8.59 14.15 5.43
N THR A 359 -7.33 14.43 5.13
CA THR A 359 -6.48 13.58 4.28
C THR A 359 -6.06 12.31 5.02
N TYR A 360 -5.92 11.20 4.30
CA TYR A 360 -5.47 9.92 4.83
C TYR A 360 -5.01 8.99 3.70
N GLN A 361 -4.35 7.89 4.09
CA GLN A 361 -3.95 6.80 3.20
C GLN A 361 -3.20 7.28 1.94
N PRO A 362 -2.08 8.01 2.08
CA PRO A 362 -1.29 8.41 0.94
C PRO A 362 -0.71 7.18 0.22
N LYS A 363 -0.62 7.26 -1.11
CA LYS A 363 -0.05 6.26 -2.02
C LYS A 363 0.85 6.92 -3.05
N LEU A 364 1.87 6.21 -3.51
CA LEU A 364 2.73 6.60 -4.63
C LEU A 364 2.40 5.73 -5.82
N SER A 365 2.34 6.33 -7.01
CA SER A 365 2.26 5.52 -8.23
C SER A 365 3.61 4.83 -8.49
N PRO A 366 3.64 3.49 -8.68
CA PRO A 366 4.86 2.78 -9.04
C PRO A 366 5.26 2.98 -10.51
N LYS A 367 4.41 3.63 -11.31
CA LYS A 367 4.62 3.89 -12.74
C LYS A 367 4.96 5.34 -13.04
N TRP A 368 4.32 6.28 -12.35
CA TRP A 368 4.47 7.72 -12.62
C TRP A 368 5.61 8.30 -11.78
N ILE A 369 6.83 7.99 -12.24
CA ILE A 369 8.11 8.43 -11.69
C ILE A 369 8.93 8.97 -12.87
N SER A 370 9.55 10.15 -12.72
CA SER A 370 10.44 10.69 -13.76
C SER A 370 11.69 9.84 -13.92
N GLU A 371 12.37 10.00 -15.06
CA GLU A 371 13.61 9.25 -15.36
C GLU A 371 14.73 9.52 -14.35
N ASP A 372 14.85 10.76 -13.85
CA ASP A 372 15.78 11.13 -12.78
C ASP A 372 15.27 10.74 -11.38
N GLY A 373 14.00 10.32 -11.26
CA GLY A 373 13.37 9.93 -10.01
C GLY A 373 12.98 11.09 -9.09
N GLU A 374 13.30 12.33 -9.43
CA GLU A 374 13.00 13.47 -8.57
C GLU A 374 11.51 13.81 -8.57
N LYS A 375 10.74 13.45 -9.60
CA LYS A 375 9.30 13.70 -9.68
C LYS A 375 8.50 12.41 -9.60
N MET A 376 7.43 12.45 -8.81
CA MET A 376 6.51 11.34 -8.61
C MET A 376 5.07 11.84 -8.47
N ASN A 377 4.08 10.96 -8.57
CA ASN A 377 2.70 11.29 -8.23
C ASN A 377 2.31 10.75 -6.85
N LEU A 378 1.87 11.68 -5.99
CA LEU A 378 1.21 11.37 -4.72
C LEU A 378 -0.30 11.27 -4.97
N ILE A 379 -0.91 10.23 -4.42
CA ILE A 379 -2.34 9.94 -4.44
C ILE A 379 -2.82 9.84 -3.00
N TRP A 380 -4.04 10.29 -2.68
CA TRP A 380 -4.60 10.18 -1.33
C TRP A 380 -6.12 10.19 -1.32
N SER A 381 -6.66 9.91 -0.13
CA SER A 381 -8.07 9.97 0.18
C SER A 381 -8.36 11.14 1.12
N ASP A 382 -9.58 11.69 1.04
CA ASP A 382 -9.98 12.84 1.83
C ASP A 382 -11.44 12.71 2.30
N ALA A 383 -11.63 12.62 3.62
CA ALA A 383 -12.91 12.47 4.28
C ALA A 383 -13.64 13.80 4.52
N MET A 384 -13.21 14.88 3.84
CA MET A 384 -13.70 16.24 4.03
C MET A 384 -15.23 16.31 4.07
N LYS A 385 -15.71 17.00 5.11
CA LYS A 385 -17.13 17.21 5.36
C LYS A 385 -17.71 18.23 4.40
N ASN A 386 -18.96 18.02 3.99
CA ASN A 386 -19.75 19.05 3.32
C ASN A 386 -20.28 20.09 4.34
N ASP A 387 -20.98 21.12 3.86
CA ASP A 387 -21.53 22.19 4.70
C ASP A 387 -22.62 21.71 5.68
N GLN A 388 -23.20 20.52 5.46
CA GLN A 388 -24.14 19.86 6.37
C GLN A 388 -23.42 19.04 7.46
N GLY A 389 -22.10 18.93 7.39
CA GLY A 389 -21.29 18.16 8.34
C GLY A 389 -21.13 16.68 7.99
N ASN A 390 -21.67 16.21 6.86
CA ASN A 390 -21.52 14.82 6.41
C ASN A 390 -20.08 14.61 5.91
N SER A 391 -19.37 13.64 6.49
CA SER A 391 -18.02 13.23 6.06
C SER A 391 -18.04 12.50 4.73
N HIS A 392 -16.84 12.24 4.17
CA HIS A 392 -16.67 11.46 2.94
C HIS A 392 -17.55 12.00 1.79
N SER A 393 -17.60 13.32 1.66
CA SER A 393 -18.54 14.00 0.74
C SER A 393 -17.85 14.85 -0.32
N ILE A 394 -16.96 15.77 0.07
CA ILE A 394 -16.43 16.79 -0.86
C ILE A 394 -15.28 16.25 -1.73
N ASN A 395 -14.29 15.64 -1.11
CA ASN A 395 -13.07 15.15 -1.77
C ASN A 395 -12.91 13.63 -1.64
N TYR A 396 -14.01 12.92 -1.39
CA TYR A 396 -14.02 11.47 -1.23
C TYR A 396 -13.95 10.75 -2.58
N ILE A 397 -12.89 11.04 -3.31
CA ILE A 397 -12.63 10.68 -4.70
C ILE A 397 -11.12 10.45 -4.86
N TRP A 398 -10.69 10.10 -6.07
CA TRP A 398 -9.27 10.06 -6.39
C TRP A 398 -8.69 11.48 -6.36
N ASN A 399 -7.78 11.74 -5.42
CA ASN A 399 -7.01 12.97 -5.35
C ASN A 399 -5.56 12.66 -5.69
N GLN A 400 -4.93 13.47 -6.55
CA GLN A 400 -3.52 13.34 -6.87
C GLN A 400 -2.84 14.69 -7.10
N MET A 401 -1.52 14.73 -6.97
CA MET A 401 -0.67 15.79 -7.49
C MET A 401 0.75 15.26 -7.75
N GLU A 402 1.50 15.98 -8.58
CA GLU A 402 2.95 15.79 -8.69
C GLU A 402 3.62 16.25 -7.38
N ILE A 403 4.66 15.51 -6.98
CA ILE A 403 5.59 15.89 -5.93
C ILE A 403 7.00 15.88 -6.50
N GLU A 404 7.87 16.70 -5.92
CA GLU A 404 9.29 16.73 -6.24
C GLU A 404 10.11 16.41 -5.00
N ILE A 405 10.88 15.33 -5.04
CA ILE A 405 11.86 14.94 -4.02
C ILE A 405 13.09 15.84 -4.19
N LYS A 406 13.41 16.60 -3.15
CA LYS A 406 14.63 17.42 -3.12
C LYS A 406 15.80 16.54 -2.72
N VAL A 407 16.87 16.57 -3.52
CA VAL A 407 18.07 15.75 -3.32
C VAL A 407 19.32 16.61 -3.12
N LYS A 408 20.26 16.11 -2.32
CA LYS A 408 21.58 16.70 -2.07
C LYS A 408 22.71 16.10 -2.90
#